data_AF-T0KNW5-F1
#
_entry.id   AF-T0KNW5-F1
#
_cell.length_a   1.000
_cell.length_b   1.000
_cell.length_c   1.000
_cell.angle_alpha   90.00
_cell.angle_beta   90.00
_cell.angle_gamma   90.00
#
_symmetry.space_group_name_H-M   'P 1'
#
loop_
_entity.id
_entity.type
_entity.pdbx_description
1 polymer ?
#
loop_
_entity_poly.entity_id
_entity_poly.type
_entity_poly.pdbx_seq_one_letter_code
_entity_poly.pdbx_strand_id
1 'polypeptide(L)'
;MAAKEQQDVEAGIRSAAPPRWWSDGRVSHVMRGFYDALRHGRDKTAGGSAGNAEDGRSATAQTRRKFDEAVGATVAAAPGTTERGELREKALEFVMASISGTVATMLLLDESAINAARAVSEHGVDSLIATELRSWFHIALGSKISMVDLLDPRTSINALAAKVVDAAIEGEGK
;
A
#
# COMPACT_ATOMS: atom_id res chain seq x y z
N MET A 1 -5.53 -32.50 -9.24
CA MET A 1 -4.46 -33.29 -8.60
C MET A 1 -3.83 -34.24 -9.60
N ALA A 2 -4.59 -35.12 -10.25
CA ALA A 2 -4.09 -36.04 -11.28
C ALA A 2 -3.32 -35.39 -12.45
N ALA A 3 -3.72 -34.19 -12.90
CA ALA A 3 -3.05 -33.50 -14.01
C ALA A 3 -1.67 -32.91 -13.66
N LYS A 4 -1.42 -32.57 -12.38
CA LYS A 4 -0.14 -31.99 -11.93
C LYS A 4 0.88 -33.08 -11.62
N GLU A 5 0.41 -34.20 -11.08
CA GLU A 5 1.23 -35.39 -10.84
C GLU A 5 1.79 -35.99 -12.14
N GLN A 6 1.05 -35.91 -13.26
CA GLN A 6 1.55 -36.36 -14.56
C GLN A 6 2.67 -35.47 -15.12
N GLN A 7 2.62 -34.15 -14.92
CA GLN A 7 3.67 -33.22 -15.35
C GLN A 7 4.98 -33.38 -14.55
N ASP A 8 4.88 -33.60 -13.24
CA ASP A 8 6.06 -33.77 -12.38
C ASP A 8 6.81 -35.08 -12.69
N VAL A 9 6.09 -36.12 -13.15
CA VAL A 9 6.66 -37.38 -13.62
C VAL A 9 7.36 -37.23 -14.98
N GLU A 10 6.78 -36.47 -15.92
CA GLU A 10 7.42 -36.14 -17.20
C GLU A 10 8.70 -35.29 -17.03
N ALA A 11 8.76 -34.44 -16.00
CA ALA A 11 9.92 -33.61 -15.69
C ALA A 11 11.05 -34.33 -14.92
N GLY A 12 10.93 -35.64 -14.65
CA GLY A 12 11.94 -36.42 -13.95
C GLY A 12 12.09 -36.07 -12.46
N ILE A 13 11.15 -35.30 -11.90
CA ILE A 13 11.13 -34.95 -10.48
C ILE A 13 10.57 -36.16 -9.74
N ARG A 14 11.45 -36.90 -9.04
CA ARG A 14 11.00 -38.01 -8.18
C ARG A 14 10.02 -37.44 -7.16
N SER A 15 8.73 -37.76 -7.31
CA SER A 15 7.70 -37.44 -6.33
C SER A 15 8.18 -37.95 -4.97
N ALA A 16 8.57 -37.03 -4.10
CA ALA A 16 9.08 -37.38 -2.79
C ALA A 16 7.94 -38.07 -2.04
N ALA A 17 8.20 -39.28 -1.52
CA ALA A 17 7.24 -39.99 -0.70
C ALA A 17 6.69 -39.02 0.37
N PRO A 18 5.36 -38.96 0.55
CA PRO A 18 4.77 -38.00 1.47
C PRO A 18 5.44 -38.18 2.84
N PRO A 19 5.80 -37.08 3.53
CA PRO A 19 6.46 -37.16 4.81
C PRO A 19 5.66 -38.05 5.78
N ARG A 20 6.35 -38.82 6.63
CA ARG A 20 5.70 -39.79 7.54
C ARG A 20 4.67 -39.17 8.49
N TRP A 21 4.77 -37.87 8.74
CA TRP A 21 3.81 -37.12 9.55
C TRP A 21 2.48 -36.84 8.83
N TRP A 22 2.44 -36.99 7.50
CA TRP A 22 1.25 -36.75 6.68
C TRP A 22 0.15 -37.80 6.92
N SER A 23 0.53 -39.02 7.29
CA SER A 23 -0.39 -40.09 7.67
C SER A 23 -0.72 -40.12 9.16
N ASP A 24 -0.16 -39.21 9.97
CA ASP A 24 -0.53 -39.08 11.38
C ASP A 24 -1.94 -38.47 11.48
N GLY A 25 -2.82 -39.12 12.23
CA GLY A 25 -4.20 -38.67 12.42
C GLY A 25 -4.32 -37.30 13.07
N ARG A 26 -3.38 -36.91 13.95
CA ARG A 26 -3.35 -35.59 14.58
C ARG A 26 -3.02 -34.50 13.57
N VAL A 27 -2.01 -34.75 12.74
CA VAL A 27 -1.59 -33.80 11.71
C VAL A 27 -2.65 -33.70 10.62
N SER A 28 -3.28 -34.81 10.26
CA SER A 28 -4.43 -34.83 9.34
C SER A 28 -5.57 -33.97 9.86
N HIS A 29 -5.84 -33.97 11.18
CA HIS A 29 -6.89 -33.15 11.78
C HIS A 29 -6.53 -31.66 11.78
N VAL A 30 -5.28 -31.31 12.08
CA VAL A 30 -4.78 -29.93 11.99
C VAL A 30 -4.83 -29.43 10.55
N MET A 31 -4.30 -30.19 9.59
CA MET A 31 -4.33 -29.84 8.17
C MET A 31 -5.77 -29.72 7.66
N ARG A 32 -6.66 -30.63 8.06
CA ARG A 32 -8.08 -30.55 7.72
C ARG A 32 -8.74 -29.32 8.33
N GLY A 33 -8.42 -28.97 9.58
CA GLY A 33 -8.89 -27.72 10.20
C GLY A 33 -8.38 -26.47 9.46
N PHE A 34 -7.13 -26.47 9.01
CA PHE A 34 -6.59 -25.41 8.15
C PHE A 34 -7.29 -25.34 6.79
N TYR A 35 -7.51 -26.48 6.12
CA TYR A 35 -8.22 -26.54 4.85
C TYR A 35 -9.68 -26.12 4.98
N ASP A 36 -10.37 -26.53 6.04
CA ASP A 36 -11.75 -26.13 6.34
C ASP A 36 -11.79 -24.64 6.66
N ALA A 37 -10.84 -24.10 7.43
CA ALA A 37 -10.73 -22.66 7.68
C ALA A 37 -10.42 -21.85 6.40
N LEU A 38 -9.55 -22.34 5.52
CA LEU A 38 -9.27 -21.72 4.22
C LEU A 38 -10.47 -21.77 3.28
N ARG A 39 -11.18 -22.91 3.26
CA ARG A 39 -12.39 -23.12 2.46
C ARG A 39 -13.53 -22.23 2.94
N HIS A 40 -13.76 -22.15 4.24
CA HIS A 40 -14.77 -21.29 4.84
C HIS A 40 -14.36 -19.82 4.89
N GLY A 41 -13.07 -19.51 4.89
CA GLY A 41 -12.56 -18.17 4.61
C GLY A 41 -12.92 -17.74 3.19
N ARG A 42 -12.73 -18.62 2.21
CA ARG A 42 -13.06 -18.39 0.78
C ARG A 42 -14.57 -18.40 0.50
N ASP A 43 -15.36 -19.20 1.19
CA ASP A 43 -16.83 -19.16 1.10
C ASP A 43 -17.42 -17.96 1.83
N LYS A 44 -16.81 -17.51 2.94
CA LYS A 44 -17.10 -16.17 3.48
C LYS A 44 -16.70 -15.10 2.47
N THR A 45 -15.65 -15.25 1.68
CA THR A 45 -15.32 -14.32 0.58
C THR A 45 -16.36 -14.28 -0.55
N ALA A 46 -17.15 -15.32 -0.79
CA ALA A 46 -18.28 -15.27 -1.72
C ALA A 46 -19.52 -14.55 -1.14
N GLY A 47 -19.54 -14.25 0.17
CA GLY A 47 -20.61 -13.52 0.86
C GLY A 47 -20.16 -12.38 1.79
N GLY A 48 -18.88 -11.99 1.77
CA GLY A 48 -18.27 -11.09 2.75
C GLY A 48 -16.86 -11.49 3.19
N SER A 49 -15.85 -11.24 2.34
CA SER A 49 -14.44 -10.96 2.68
C SER A 49 -13.55 -11.06 1.44
N ALA A 50 -13.86 -10.29 0.40
CA ALA A 50 -12.92 -9.91 -0.67
C ALA A 50 -12.19 -8.59 -0.33
N GLY A 51 -12.50 -7.99 0.82
CA GLY A 51 -12.08 -6.63 1.18
C GLY A 51 -10.73 -6.56 1.91
N ASN A 52 -9.63 -7.00 1.30
CA ASN A 52 -8.32 -6.55 1.82
C ASN A 52 -7.31 -6.27 0.70
N ALA A 53 -7.21 -7.15 -0.30
CA ALA A 53 -6.46 -6.82 -1.52
C ALA A 53 -7.28 -5.95 -2.48
N GLU A 54 -8.60 -6.15 -2.55
CA GLU A 54 -9.52 -5.26 -3.27
C GLU A 54 -9.83 -4.00 -2.46
N ASP A 55 -9.94 -4.09 -1.13
CA ASP A 55 -10.10 -2.89 -0.28
C ASP A 55 -8.85 -2.02 -0.31
N GLY A 56 -7.64 -2.58 -0.36
CA GLY A 56 -6.41 -1.79 -0.54
C GLY A 56 -6.35 -1.09 -1.90
N ARG A 57 -6.82 -1.75 -2.97
CA ARG A 57 -6.98 -1.12 -4.30
C ARG A 57 -8.08 -0.07 -4.31
N SER A 58 -9.18 -0.31 -3.59
CA SER A 58 -10.29 0.62 -3.46
C SER A 58 -9.88 1.84 -2.63
N ALA A 59 -9.12 1.65 -1.55
CA ALA A 59 -8.57 2.69 -0.70
C ALA A 59 -7.53 3.54 -1.45
N THR A 60 -6.58 2.90 -2.14
CA THR A 60 -5.61 3.64 -2.98
C THR A 60 -6.27 4.36 -4.15
N ALA A 61 -7.29 3.77 -4.79
CA ALA A 61 -8.10 4.44 -5.80
C ALA A 61 -8.92 5.62 -5.22
N GLN A 62 -9.43 5.48 -4.00
CA GLN A 62 -10.13 6.57 -3.30
C GLN A 62 -9.16 7.69 -2.95
N THR A 63 -7.98 7.38 -2.43
CA THR A 63 -6.91 8.35 -2.18
C THR A 63 -6.56 9.09 -3.46
N ARG A 64 -6.43 8.36 -4.58
CA ARG A 64 -6.14 8.96 -5.89
C ARG A 64 -7.22 9.93 -6.33
N ARG A 65 -8.50 9.54 -6.27
CA ARG A 65 -9.62 10.41 -6.64
C ARG A 65 -9.68 11.68 -5.78
N LYS A 66 -9.53 11.53 -4.46
CA LYS A 66 -9.51 12.67 -3.53
C LYS A 66 -8.34 13.60 -3.78
N PHE A 67 -7.18 13.03 -4.10
CA PHE A 67 -5.99 13.80 -4.47
C PHE A 67 -6.20 14.58 -5.76
N ASP A 68 -6.66 13.92 -6.83
CA ASP A 68 -6.92 14.55 -8.13
C ASP A 68 -8.02 15.63 -8.00
N GLU A 69 -9.06 15.41 -7.19
CA GLU A 69 -10.09 16.41 -6.88
C GLU A 69 -9.52 17.65 -6.17
N ALA A 70 -8.69 17.44 -5.15
CA ALA A 70 -8.05 18.54 -4.41
C ALA A 70 -7.09 19.34 -5.31
N VAL A 71 -6.26 18.66 -6.10
CA VAL A 71 -5.34 19.31 -7.05
C VAL A 71 -6.12 20.06 -8.11
N GLY A 72 -7.13 19.45 -8.73
CA GLY A 72 -7.97 20.06 -9.75
C GLY A 72 -8.70 21.32 -9.25
N ALA A 73 -9.23 21.29 -8.02
CA ALA A 73 -9.81 22.48 -7.39
C ALA A 73 -8.78 23.60 -7.21
N THR A 74 -7.55 23.24 -6.81
CA THR A 74 -6.45 24.20 -6.61
C THR A 74 -5.98 24.81 -7.95
N VAL A 75 -5.94 24.01 -9.01
CA VAL A 75 -5.54 24.45 -10.36
C VAL A 75 -6.60 25.34 -10.99
N ALA A 76 -7.88 25.01 -10.82
CA ALA A 76 -9.01 25.79 -11.32
C ALA A 76 -9.11 27.19 -10.66
N ALA A 77 -8.65 27.32 -9.41
CA ALA A 77 -8.59 28.60 -8.73
C ALA A 77 -7.52 29.52 -9.34
N ALA A 78 -7.85 30.81 -9.49
CA ALA A 78 -6.97 31.78 -10.11
C ALA A 78 -5.62 31.91 -9.36
N PRO A 79 -4.49 31.99 -10.09
CA PRO A 79 -3.17 32.11 -9.47
C PRO A 79 -3.06 33.39 -8.62
N GLY A 80 -2.45 33.28 -7.43
CA GLY A 80 -2.24 34.41 -6.52
C GLY A 80 -3.44 34.80 -5.66
N THR A 81 -4.54 34.05 -5.69
CA THR A 81 -5.69 34.26 -4.80
C THR A 81 -5.51 33.57 -3.44
N THR A 82 -6.11 34.14 -2.40
CA THR A 82 -6.15 33.53 -1.05
C THR A 82 -6.84 32.17 -1.09
N GLU A 83 -7.90 32.04 -1.88
CA GLU A 83 -8.64 30.78 -2.08
C GLU A 83 -7.74 29.66 -2.60
N ARG A 84 -6.89 29.95 -3.59
CA ARG A 84 -5.91 28.98 -4.08
C ARG A 84 -4.92 28.55 -2.99
N GLY A 85 -4.52 29.47 -2.13
CA GLY A 85 -3.66 29.18 -0.97
C GLY A 85 -4.32 28.20 0.01
N GLU A 86 -5.58 28.45 0.36
CA GLU A 86 -6.36 27.60 1.26
C GLU A 86 -6.64 26.20 0.67
N LEU A 87 -6.94 26.12 -0.63
CA LEU A 87 -7.13 24.84 -1.33
C LEU A 87 -5.83 24.03 -1.38
N ARG A 88 -4.70 24.70 -1.63
CA ARG A 88 -3.38 24.07 -1.57
C ARG A 88 -3.09 23.53 -0.16
N GLU A 89 -3.39 24.29 0.89
CA GLU A 89 -3.19 23.87 2.27
C GLU A 89 -4.02 22.62 2.60
N LYS A 90 -5.30 22.58 2.19
CA LYS A 90 -6.14 21.38 2.33
C LYS A 90 -5.58 20.17 1.60
N ALA A 91 -5.06 20.36 0.38
CA ALA A 91 -4.42 19.30 -0.38
C ALA A 91 -3.16 18.78 0.35
N LEU A 92 -2.36 19.68 0.93
CA LEU A 92 -1.19 19.31 1.73
C LEU A 92 -1.55 18.51 2.97
N GLU A 93 -2.54 18.97 3.74
CA GLU A 93 -3.02 18.26 4.93
C GLU A 93 -3.49 16.85 4.59
N PHE A 94 -4.27 16.72 3.51
CA PHE A 94 -4.73 15.43 3.01
C PHE A 94 -3.58 14.49 2.64
N VAL A 95 -2.58 14.98 1.90
CA VAL A 95 -1.42 14.18 1.48
C VAL A 95 -0.57 13.81 2.70
N MET A 96 -0.34 14.74 3.63
CA MET A 96 0.40 14.46 4.88
C MET A 96 -0.27 13.38 5.72
N ALA A 97 -1.58 13.45 5.90
CA ALA A 97 -2.35 12.43 6.62
C ALA A 97 -2.28 11.09 5.88
N SER A 98 -2.44 11.10 4.55
CA SER A 98 -2.38 9.88 3.74
C SER A 98 -1.01 9.19 3.82
N ILE A 99 0.09 9.96 3.76
CA ILE A 99 1.45 9.42 3.93
C ILE A 99 1.62 8.87 5.33
N SER A 100 1.21 9.62 6.37
CA SER A 100 1.39 9.22 7.77
C SER A 100 0.63 7.94 8.10
N GLY A 101 -0.66 7.85 7.72
CA GLY A 101 -1.46 6.64 7.90
C GLY A 101 -0.92 5.44 7.10
N THR A 102 -0.39 5.67 5.90
CA THR A 102 0.23 4.61 5.10
C THR A 102 1.51 4.09 5.75
N VAL A 103 2.39 4.99 6.22
CA VAL A 103 3.62 4.63 6.95
C VAL A 103 3.28 3.89 8.24
N ALA A 104 2.31 4.37 9.01
CA ALA A 104 1.83 3.71 10.22
C ALA A 104 1.35 2.28 9.92
N THR A 105 0.53 2.11 8.87
CA THR A 105 0.03 0.81 8.44
C THR A 105 1.15 -0.14 8.03
N MET A 106 2.12 0.33 7.24
CA MET A 106 3.26 -0.49 6.79
C MET A 106 4.17 -0.91 7.95
N LEU A 107 4.31 -0.07 8.97
CA LEU A 107 5.11 -0.34 10.16
C LEU A 107 4.32 -1.04 11.28
N LEU A 108 3.02 -1.28 11.08
CA LEU A 108 2.11 -1.81 12.10
C LEU A 108 2.10 -0.98 13.40
N LEU A 109 2.20 0.34 13.23
CA LEU A 109 2.15 1.33 14.31
C LEU A 109 0.78 2.02 14.33
N ASP A 110 0.47 2.62 15.47
CA ASP A 110 -0.63 3.58 15.57
C ASP A 110 -0.26 4.88 14.84
N GLU A 111 -1.22 5.52 14.18
CA GLU A 111 -0.98 6.76 13.44
C GLU A 111 -0.45 7.89 14.35
N SER A 112 -0.83 7.90 15.63
CA SER A 112 -0.31 8.87 16.62
C SER A 112 1.19 8.74 16.89
N ALA A 113 1.81 7.61 16.53
CA ALA A 113 3.25 7.41 16.65
C ALA A 113 4.04 8.07 15.50
N ILE A 114 3.37 8.46 14.41
CA ILE A 114 4.02 9.07 13.25
C ILE A 114 4.07 10.59 13.40
N ASN A 115 5.29 11.13 13.41
CA ASN A 115 5.51 12.57 13.40
C ASN A 115 5.84 13.05 11.98
N ALA A 116 4.93 13.79 11.37
CA ALA A 116 5.05 14.29 10.00
C ALA A 116 6.19 15.35 9.82
N ALA A 117 6.67 15.95 10.91
CA ALA A 117 7.83 16.85 10.88
C ALA A 117 9.17 16.10 10.74
N ARG A 118 9.18 14.76 10.87
CA ARG A 118 10.37 13.91 10.77
C ARG A 118 10.41 13.19 9.43
N ALA A 119 11.60 12.74 9.04
CA ALA A 119 11.78 11.90 7.85
C ALA A 119 11.18 10.50 8.08
N VAL A 120 10.77 9.83 7.00
CA VAL A 120 10.20 8.48 7.09
C VAL A 120 11.23 7.46 7.60
N SER A 121 12.51 7.64 7.29
CA SER A 121 13.61 6.79 7.77
C SER A 121 13.80 6.87 9.28
N GLU A 122 13.43 7.99 9.92
CA GLU A 122 13.50 8.15 11.38
C GLU A 122 12.41 7.36 12.13
N HIS A 123 11.37 6.91 11.43
CA HIS A 123 10.30 6.07 11.99
C HIS A 123 10.58 4.57 11.83
N GLY A 124 11.72 4.19 11.24
CA GLY A 124 12.10 2.80 11.01
C GLY A 124 11.74 2.27 9.63
N VAL A 125 11.42 3.14 8.67
CA VAL A 125 11.26 2.75 7.26
C VAL A 125 12.62 2.30 6.70
N ASP A 126 12.73 1.00 6.42
CA ASP A 126 13.90 0.38 5.79
C ASP A 126 13.77 0.35 4.25
N SER A 127 14.74 -0.28 3.57
CA SER A 127 14.73 -0.36 2.10
C SER A 127 13.56 -1.16 1.51
N LEU A 128 13.04 -2.17 2.21
CA LEU A 128 11.90 -2.96 1.75
C LEU A 128 10.62 -2.13 1.87
N ILE A 129 10.37 -1.55 3.05
CA ILE A 129 9.22 -0.70 3.30
C ILE A 129 9.27 0.56 2.43
N ALA A 130 10.44 1.14 2.22
CA ALA A 130 10.61 2.28 1.30
C ALA A 130 10.26 1.92 -0.14
N THR A 131 10.54 0.69 -0.58
CA THR A 131 10.16 0.22 -1.92
C THR A 131 8.65 0.12 -2.05
N GLU A 132 7.98 -0.42 -1.03
CA GLU A 132 6.53 -0.50 -0.99
C GLU A 132 5.90 0.90 -0.94
N LEU A 133 6.42 1.79 -0.09
CA LEU A 133 5.96 3.17 0.02
C LEU A 133 6.14 3.93 -1.30
N ARG A 134 7.26 3.73 -2.01
CA ARG A 134 7.49 4.30 -3.34
C ARG A 134 6.48 3.80 -4.36
N SER A 135 6.14 2.52 -4.33
CA SER A 135 5.07 1.94 -5.16
C SER A 135 3.73 2.61 -4.85
N TRP A 136 3.41 2.78 -3.57
CA TRP A 136 2.21 3.47 -3.12
C TRP A 136 2.15 4.92 -3.60
N PHE A 137 3.24 5.71 -3.51
CA PHE A 137 3.28 7.07 -4.05
C PHE A 137 2.92 7.12 -5.54
N HIS A 138 3.41 6.15 -6.31
CA HIS A 138 3.12 6.08 -7.73
C HIS A 138 1.65 5.77 -8.02
N ILE A 139 1.08 4.80 -7.30
CA ILE A 139 -0.30 4.33 -7.53
C ILE A 139 -1.32 5.34 -6.95
N ALA A 140 -1.14 5.72 -5.69
CA ALA A 140 -2.10 6.53 -4.95
C ALA A 140 -2.03 8.03 -5.26
N LEU A 141 -0.84 8.57 -5.57
CA LEU A 141 -0.64 10.01 -5.79
C LEU A 141 -0.12 10.34 -7.19
N GLY A 142 0.15 9.33 -8.03
CA GLY A 142 0.72 9.55 -9.36
C GLY A 142 2.16 10.07 -9.36
N SER A 143 2.81 10.16 -8.19
CA SER A 143 4.12 10.80 -8.04
C SER A 143 5.26 9.80 -8.13
N LYS A 144 6.30 10.14 -8.89
CA LYS A 144 7.52 9.33 -9.04
C LYS A 144 8.60 9.86 -8.11
N ILE A 145 8.65 9.33 -6.90
CA ILE A 145 9.67 9.70 -5.90
C ILE A 145 10.90 8.80 -6.08
N SER A 146 12.10 9.39 -5.97
CA SER A 146 13.35 8.63 -5.98
C SER A 146 13.61 7.98 -4.62
N MET A 147 14.31 6.84 -4.59
CA MET A 147 14.63 6.19 -3.32
C MET A 147 15.55 7.05 -2.44
N VAL A 148 16.40 7.87 -3.07
CA VAL A 148 17.29 8.80 -2.38
C VAL A 148 16.48 9.88 -1.67
N ASP A 149 15.50 10.48 -2.33
CA ASP A 149 14.62 11.49 -1.72
C ASP A 149 13.74 10.91 -0.61
N LEU A 150 13.33 9.65 -0.75
CA LEU A 150 12.46 8.98 0.22
C LEU A 150 13.21 8.61 1.51
N LEU A 151 14.47 8.20 1.41
CA LEU A 151 15.29 7.80 2.57
C LEU A 151 16.17 8.92 3.12
N ASP A 152 16.16 10.12 2.51
CA ASP A 152 16.93 11.26 2.97
C ASP A 152 16.45 11.72 4.35
N PRO A 153 17.32 11.66 5.40
CA PRO A 153 16.95 12.08 6.75
C PRO A 153 16.62 13.58 6.84
N ARG A 154 16.98 14.38 5.84
CA ARG A 154 16.67 15.81 5.79
C ARG A 154 15.29 16.11 5.22
N THR A 155 14.66 15.13 4.59
CA THR A 155 13.38 15.30 3.92
C THR A 155 12.25 14.75 4.81
N SER A 156 11.51 15.66 5.46
CA SER A 156 10.36 15.31 6.30
C SER A 156 9.15 14.88 5.47
N ILE A 157 8.19 14.20 6.11
CA ILE A 157 6.91 13.86 5.47
C ILE A 157 6.19 15.11 4.95
N ASN A 158 6.21 16.22 5.71
CA ASN A 158 5.66 17.50 5.25
C ASN A 158 6.34 18.00 3.97
N ALA A 159 7.67 17.89 3.88
CA ALA A 159 8.41 18.29 2.70
C ALA A 159 8.11 17.37 1.50
N LEU A 160 7.93 16.07 1.72
CA LEU A 160 7.49 15.14 0.67
C LEU A 160 6.08 15.49 0.17
N ALA A 161 5.14 15.75 1.08
CA ALA A 161 3.79 16.15 0.74
C ALA A 161 3.77 17.44 -0.10
N ALA A 162 4.54 18.45 0.32
CA ALA A 162 4.72 19.69 -0.42
C ALA A 162 5.24 19.45 -1.85
N LYS A 163 6.33 18.68 -1.98
CA LYS A 163 6.88 18.32 -3.29
C LYS A 163 5.85 17.64 -4.20
N VAL A 164 5.03 16.73 -3.64
CA VAL A 164 4.01 16.01 -4.42
C VAL A 164 2.88 16.94 -4.88
N VAL A 165 2.35 17.77 -3.99
CA VAL A 165 1.27 18.71 -4.31
C VAL A 165 1.73 19.76 -5.32
N ASP A 166 2.91 20.34 -5.11
CA ASP A 166 3.45 21.37 -6.00
C ASP A 166 3.73 20.81 -7.39
N ALA A 167 4.35 19.63 -7.47
CA ALA A 167 4.60 18.96 -8.75
C ALA A 167 3.30 18.61 -9.49
N ALA A 168 2.24 18.24 -8.78
CA ALA A 168 0.94 17.93 -9.38
C ALA A 168 0.25 19.20 -9.92
N ILE A 169 0.26 20.30 -9.14
CA ILE A 169 -0.29 21.59 -9.56
C ILE A 169 0.47 22.15 -10.78
N GLU A 170 1.80 22.03 -10.81
CA GLU A 170 2.62 22.45 -11.96
C GLU A 170 2.42 21.54 -13.18
N GLY A 171 2.18 20.25 -12.95
CA GLY A 171 1.97 19.24 -13.99
C GLY A 171 0.62 19.36 -14.71
N GLU A 172 -0.45 19.73 -13.99
CA GLU A 172 -1.79 19.97 -14.59
C GLU A 172 -1.92 21.35 -15.26
N GLY A 173 -0.96 22.26 -15.03
CA GLY A 173 -0.91 23.58 -15.67
C GLY A 173 -0.30 23.58 -17.08
N LYS A 174 0.02 22.41 -17.66
CA LYS A 174 0.55 22.22 -19.02
C LYS A 174 -0.42 21.41 -19.87
#